data_AF-M5PQQ2-F1
#
_entry.id   AF-M5PQQ2-F1
#
_cell.length_a   1.000
_cell.length_b   1.000
_cell.length_c   1.000
_cell.angle_alpha   90.00
_cell.angle_beta   90.00
_cell.angle_gamma   90.00
#
_symmetry.space_group_name_H-M   'P 1'
#
loop_
_entity.id
_entity.type
_entity.pdbx_description
1 polymer ?
#
loop_
_entity_poly.entity_id
_entity_poly.type
_entity_poly.pdbx_seq_one_letter_code
_entity_poly.pdbx_strand_id
1 'polypeptide(L)'
;MAEAVKQQPASDIVVDKATSSISDLWKKEDYWAIWLGFILLAIGLALFLNNRPEGMEEKIAKANAVIEAEAARAPFKTVAYYEAQDAKGAIKGSDMPFAKTISKYLAHPAGWSTNPIDGLVQDKAAAEAKSAKAMPAYEKAKATADAAKAEALAAEDAAALAGFQDAALNQNAQDKMDDWRKAKKKASSAKSKTSAKTFNQFTTLPVLMIALGLLFALGIKFMGKDTTGFLKGFVAVFVVAVISFLLSGQATAKQYGIEYAVWAIVIGMIISNTVGTPKWIKPALETEFYIKTGLVLLGAEVLFNKIVAIGIPGIFVAWVVTPIVLICTFIFGQKVLKMPSKTLNMVISADMSVCGTSAAIATAAACRAKKEELTLAIGLSLVFTAIMMVLMPAAIKASGMPYILGGAWMGGTIDATGAVAAAGAFLSEQALYVAATIKMIQNVLIGVTAFGVAVYWCYKVDCVPGQKVSAWEIWHRFPKFVLGFLTASIIFSSIYGALGSDVAFSLIDQGVLRGFVGGFRGWFFCFAFVSIGLATNFRELAHYFKGGKPLILYVCGQSFNLALTLLMAYIMFYVVFPDITAKI
;
A
#
# COMPACT_ATOMS: atom_id res chain seq x y z
N MET A 1 -52.63 -25.39 45.27
CA MET A 1 -52.04 -24.45 44.29
C MET A 1 -50.58 -24.28 44.62
N ALA A 2 -49.69 -24.95 43.88
CA ALA A 2 -48.25 -24.76 43.94
C ALA A 2 -47.75 -24.94 42.50
N GLU A 3 -47.31 -23.84 41.91
CA GLU A 3 -46.87 -23.76 40.52
C GLU A 3 -45.41 -24.21 40.41
N ALA A 4 -45.16 -25.22 39.58
CA ALA A 4 -43.84 -25.76 39.33
C ALA A 4 -43.09 -24.87 38.32
N VAL A 5 -42.06 -24.16 38.79
CA VAL A 5 -41.08 -23.50 37.93
C VAL A 5 -40.16 -24.57 37.33
N LYS A 6 -40.31 -24.84 36.03
CA LYS A 6 -39.36 -25.63 35.23
C LYS A 6 -38.01 -24.93 35.22
N GLN A 7 -37.00 -25.55 35.82
CA GLN A 7 -35.59 -25.20 35.61
C GLN A 7 -35.21 -25.51 34.16
N GLN A 8 -34.81 -24.48 33.40
CA GLN A 8 -34.10 -24.63 32.13
C GLN A 8 -32.66 -25.10 32.40
N PRO A 9 -32.11 -26.04 31.61
CA PRO A 9 -30.75 -26.51 31.80
C PRO A 9 -29.74 -25.42 31.42
N ALA A 10 -28.66 -25.38 32.19
CA ALA A 10 -27.54 -24.45 32.07
C ALA A 10 -27.02 -24.38 30.62
N SER A 11 -26.81 -23.16 30.16
CA SER A 11 -26.30 -22.82 28.84
C SER A 11 -24.89 -23.39 28.58
N ASP A 12 -24.73 -24.06 27.44
CA ASP A 12 -23.47 -24.42 26.77
C ASP A 12 -22.64 -23.18 26.38
N ILE A 13 -22.15 -22.42 27.36
CA ILE A 13 -21.13 -21.40 27.13
C ILE A 13 -19.81 -21.99 27.58
N VAL A 14 -19.02 -22.46 26.63
CA VAL A 14 -17.58 -22.67 26.83
C VAL A 14 -16.97 -21.29 27.08
N VAL A 15 -16.97 -20.86 28.34
CA VAL A 15 -16.14 -19.74 28.79
C VAL A 15 -14.72 -20.29 28.86
N ASP A 16 -14.06 -20.33 27.71
CA ASP A 16 -12.64 -20.63 27.65
C ASP A 16 -11.94 -19.53 28.46
N LYS A 17 -11.52 -19.84 29.69
CA LYS A 17 -10.61 -18.99 30.46
C LYS A 17 -9.29 -19.04 29.72
N ALA A 18 -9.15 -18.15 28.74
CA ALA A 18 -7.94 -18.06 27.93
C ALA A 18 -6.76 -17.85 28.89
N THR A 19 -5.88 -18.85 28.94
CA THR A 19 -4.60 -18.78 29.64
C THR A 19 -3.54 -18.58 28.56
N SER A 20 -2.77 -17.49 28.67
CA SER A 20 -1.64 -17.27 27.77
C SER A 20 -0.52 -18.21 28.20
N SER A 21 -0.18 -19.16 27.34
CA SER A 21 0.96 -20.05 27.56
C SER A 21 2.14 -19.61 26.70
N ILE A 22 3.39 -19.82 27.14
CA ILE A 22 4.58 -19.58 26.30
C ILE A 22 4.51 -20.43 25.02
N SER A 23 3.83 -21.58 25.07
CA SER A 23 3.61 -22.43 23.89
C SER A 23 2.73 -21.77 22.82
N ASP A 24 1.93 -20.76 23.18
CA ASP A 24 1.11 -20.00 22.24
C ASP A 24 1.96 -19.28 21.19
N LEU A 25 3.18 -18.85 21.56
CA LEU A 25 4.13 -18.19 20.66
C LEU A 25 4.50 -19.03 19.43
N TRP A 26 4.34 -20.35 19.54
CA TRP A 26 4.72 -21.32 18.51
C TRP A 26 3.53 -22.13 17.98
N LYS A 27 2.37 -22.05 18.62
CA LYS A 27 1.16 -22.80 18.23
C LYS A 27 0.07 -21.93 17.60
N LYS A 28 0.09 -20.61 17.81
CA LYS A 28 -0.93 -19.69 17.25
C LYS A 28 -0.42 -18.99 16.00
N GLU A 29 -1.32 -18.86 15.04
CA GLU A 29 -1.06 -18.25 13.74
C GLU A 29 -0.58 -16.80 13.83
N ASP A 30 -1.19 -16.00 14.71
CA ASP A 30 -0.83 -14.59 14.88
C ASP A 30 0.66 -14.42 15.19
N TYR A 31 1.24 -15.25 16.06
CA TYR A 31 2.66 -15.14 16.43
C TYR A 31 3.56 -15.63 15.30
N TRP A 32 3.18 -16.69 14.58
CA TRP A 32 3.93 -17.11 13.39
C TRP A 32 3.95 -16.06 12.30
N ALA A 33 2.85 -15.33 12.09
CA ALA A 33 2.81 -14.22 11.15
C ALA A 33 3.80 -13.11 11.55
N ILE A 34 3.92 -12.81 12.85
CA ILE A 34 4.91 -11.88 13.39
C ILE A 34 6.32 -12.44 13.17
N TRP A 35 6.60 -13.68 13.55
CA TRP A 35 7.93 -14.28 13.40
C TRP A 35 8.41 -14.28 11.96
N LEU A 36 7.59 -14.74 11.02
CA LEU A 36 7.95 -14.75 9.59
C LEU A 36 8.20 -13.32 9.08
N GLY A 37 7.36 -12.37 9.47
CA GLY A 37 7.55 -10.96 9.14
C GLY A 37 8.89 -10.43 9.65
N PHE A 38 9.18 -10.59 10.94
CA PHE A 38 10.42 -10.11 11.55
C PHE A 38 11.67 -10.80 11.06
N ILE A 39 11.61 -12.10 10.75
CA ILE A 39 12.73 -12.83 10.13
C ILE A 39 13.07 -12.21 8.78
N LEU A 40 12.08 -11.95 7.92
CA LEU A 40 12.30 -11.30 6.63
C LEU A 40 12.83 -9.88 6.81
N LEU A 41 12.28 -9.09 7.75
CA LEU A 41 12.78 -7.75 8.04
C LEU A 41 14.25 -7.76 8.50
N ALA A 42 14.61 -8.69 9.38
CA ALA A 42 15.97 -8.85 9.89
C ALA A 42 16.95 -9.28 8.78
N ILE A 43 16.54 -10.22 7.91
CA ILE A 43 17.33 -10.61 6.73
C ILE A 43 17.54 -9.41 5.81
N GLY A 44 16.49 -8.65 5.52
CA GLY A 44 16.58 -7.43 4.72
C GLY A 44 17.57 -6.43 5.33
N LEU A 45 17.45 -6.14 6.63
CA LEU A 45 18.38 -5.25 7.33
C LEU A 45 19.83 -5.76 7.24
N ALA A 46 20.08 -7.04 7.53
CA ALA A 46 21.42 -7.62 7.47
C ALA A 46 22.02 -7.53 6.06
N LEU A 47 21.23 -7.81 5.02
CA LEU A 47 21.70 -7.76 3.63
C LEU A 47 22.07 -6.34 3.20
N PHE A 48 21.20 -5.35 3.43
CA PHE A 48 21.43 -3.99 2.92
C PHE A 48 22.36 -3.15 3.80
N LEU A 49 22.42 -3.40 5.12
CA LEU A 49 23.35 -2.69 6.00
C LEU A 49 24.79 -3.20 5.85
N ASN A 50 24.99 -4.48 5.55
CA ASN A 50 26.32 -5.05 5.33
C ASN A 50 26.84 -4.83 3.91
N ASN A 51 25.96 -4.64 2.92
CA ASN A 51 26.33 -4.45 1.51
C ASN A 51 25.95 -3.04 1.03
N ARG A 52 26.57 -2.01 1.62
CA ARG A 52 26.29 -0.61 1.26
C ARG A 52 26.89 -0.26 -0.11
N PRO A 53 26.19 0.53 -0.95
CA PRO A 53 26.76 1.12 -2.15
C PRO A 53 28.11 1.84 -1.91
N GLU A 54 29.07 1.58 -2.80
CA GLU A 54 30.44 2.08 -2.69
C GLU A 54 30.51 3.61 -2.84
N GLY A 55 31.23 4.25 -1.91
CA GLY A 55 31.37 5.70 -1.86
C GLY A 55 30.04 6.44 -1.63
N MET A 56 29.01 5.78 -1.08
CA MET A 56 27.71 6.38 -0.82
C MET A 56 27.82 7.67 -0.01
N GLU A 57 28.49 7.62 1.14
CA GLU A 57 28.55 8.75 2.08
C GLU A 57 29.25 9.96 1.44
N GLU A 58 30.35 9.73 0.72
CA GLU A 58 31.06 10.77 -0.04
C GLU A 58 30.18 11.37 -1.15
N LYS A 59 29.48 10.53 -1.92
CA LYS A 59 28.59 10.99 -3.01
C LYS A 59 27.39 11.78 -2.45
N ILE A 60 26.83 11.34 -1.33
CA ILE A 60 25.76 12.07 -0.63
C ILE A 60 26.29 13.40 -0.10
N ALA A 61 27.44 13.41 0.57
CA ALA A 61 28.06 14.62 1.10
C ALA A 61 28.35 15.64 -0.01
N LYS A 62 28.92 15.19 -1.14
CA LYS A 62 29.19 16.04 -2.31
C LYS A 62 27.89 16.62 -2.88
N ALA A 63 26.83 15.82 -3.00
CA ALA A 63 25.54 16.30 -3.48
C ALA A 63 24.91 17.31 -2.51
N ASN A 64 24.98 17.06 -1.20
CA ASN A 64 24.46 17.97 -0.18
C ASN A 64 25.21 19.30 -0.17
N ALA A 65 26.54 19.28 -0.32
CA ALA A 65 27.32 20.51 -0.43
C ALA A 65 26.89 21.38 -1.63
N VAL A 66 26.60 20.77 -2.77
CA VAL A 66 26.06 21.50 -3.94
C VAL A 66 24.65 22.03 -3.66
N ILE A 67 23.77 21.21 -3.07
CA ILE A 67 22.39 21.60 -2.73
C ILE A 67 22.39 22.80 -1.78
N GLU A 68 23.23 22.79 -0.75
CA GLU A 68 23.35 23.87 0.23
C GLU A 68 23.93 25.15 -0.39
N ALA A 69 25.00 25.02 -1.18
CA ALA A 69 25.60 26.16 -1.88
C ALA A 69 24.61 26.83 -2.85
N GLU A 70 23.84 26.03 -3.59
CA GLU A 70 22.88 26.53 -4.56
C GLU A 70 21.63 27.13 -3.89
N ALA A 71 21.16 26.54 -2.78
CA ALA A 71 20.06 27.09 -2.00
C ALA A 71 20.40 28.42 -1.33
N ALA A 72 21.67 28.64 -0.98
CA ALA A 72 22.15 29.94 -0.48
C ALA A 72 22.37 30.97 -1.61
N ARG A 73 22.64 30.50 -2.84
CA ARG A 73 22.96 31.34 -4.00
C ARG A 73 21.73 31.95 -4.67
N ALA A 74 20.67 31.17 -4.86
CA ALA A 74 19.50 31.59 -5.64
C ALA A 74 18.18 31.43 -4.85
N PRO A 75 17.18 32.30 -5.08
CA PRO A 75 15.87 32.22 -4.41
C PRO A 75 14.98 31.09 -4.94
N PHE A 76 15.43 30.36 -5.97
CA PHE A 76 14.77 29.21 -6.56
C PHE A 76 15.77 28.04 -6.71
N LYS A 77 15.26 26.84 -6.99
CA LYS A 77 16.11 25.65 -7.20
C LYS A 77 16.73 25.69 -8.60
N THR A 78 18.05 25.81 -8.65
CA THR A 78 18.84 25.91 -9.89
C THR A 78 18.99 24.56 -10.60
N VAL A 79 19.54 24.58 -11.81
CA VAL A 79 19.88 23.34 -12.53
C VAL A 79 20.83 22.48 -11.69
N ALA A 80 21.89 23.08 -11.14
CA ALA A 80 22.88 22.37 -10.33
C ALA A 80 22.27 21.77 -9.06
N TYR A 81 21.35 22.49 -8.41
CA TYR A 81 20.58 21.97 -7.27
C TYR A 81 19.83 20.68 -7.64
N TYR A 82 19.07 20.71 -8.74
CA TYR A 82 18.28 19.55 -9.18
C TYR A 82 19.15 18.39 -9.66
N GLU A 83 20.27 18.66 -10.31
CA GLU A 83 21.21 17.60 -10.73
C GLU A 83 21.88 16.93 -9.53
N ALA A 84 22.28 17.70 -8.53
CA ALA A 84 22.78 17.17 -7.26
C ALA A 84 21.71 16.35 -6.53
N GLN A 85 20.46 16.84 -6.50
CA GLN A 85 19.33 16.12 -5.91
C GLN A 85 19.05 14.80 -6.64
N ASP A 86 19.05 14.80 -7.97
CA ASP A 86 18.85 13.58 -8.77
C ASP A 86 20.02 12.59 -8.58
N ALA A 87 21.26 13.10 -8.52
CA ALA A 87 22.45 12.27 -8.27
C ALA A 87 22.39 11.61 -6.90
N LYS A 88 21.97 12.34 -5.86
CA LYS A 88 21.71 11.80 -4.52
C LYS A 88 20.61 10.74 -4.54
N GLY A 89 19.48 11.04 -5.19
CA GLY A 89 18.34 10.12 -5.31
C GLY A 89 18.60 8.88 -6.17
N ALA A 90 19.63 8.91 -7.02
CA ALA A 90 20.07 7.77 -7.81
C ALA A 90 20.86 6.73 -7.00
N ILE A 91 21.35 7.08 -5.80
CA ILE A 91 22.04 6.15 -4.92
C ILE A 91 21.00 5.28 -4.23
N LYS A 92 20.76 4.06 -4.72
CA LYS A 92 19.74 3.16 -4.21
C LYS A 92 20.32 1.81 -3.82
N GLY A 93 19.98 1.33 -2.63
CA GLY A 93 20.35 -0.03 -2.20
C GLY A 93 19.84 -1.09 -3.17
N SER A 94 18.65 -0.90 -3.76
CA SER A 94 18.08 -1.84 -4.75
C SER A 94 18.89 -2.00 -6.04
N ASP A 95 19.83 -1.09 -6.33
CA ASP A 95 20.69 -1.20 -7.51
C ASP A 95 21.88 -2.16 -7.30
N MET A 96 22.09 -2.64 -6.07
CA MET A 96 23.15 -3.60 -5.75
C MET A 96 22.92 -4.94 -6.46
N PRO A 97 23.98 -5.66 -6.88
CA PRO A 97 23.86 -6.93 -7.61
C PRO A 97 23.03 -8.00 -6.88
N PHE A 98 23.23 -8.15 -5.57
CA PHE A 98 22.45 -9.09 -4.74
C PHE A 98 20.96 -8.71 -4.73
N ALA A 99 20.64 -7.42 -4.57
CA ALA A 99 19.28 -6.92 -4.54
C ALA A 99 18.58 -7.11 -5.88
N LYS A 100 19.27 -6.87 -7.00
CA LYS A 100 18.78 -7.19 -8.35
C LYS A 100 18.49 -8.67 -8.53
N THR A 101 19.32 -9.53 -7.95
CA THR A 101 19.14 -11.00 -7.99
C THR A 101 17.91 -11.42 -7.22
N ILE A 102 17.74 -10.93 -5.99
CA ILE A 102 16.55 -11.22 -5.17
C ILE A 102 15.28 -10.69 -5.85
N SER A 103 15.32 -9.45 -6.34
CA SER A 103 14.21 -8.83 -7.06
C SER A 103 13.82 -9.63 -8.30
N LYS A 104 14.77 -10.23 -9.02
CA LYS A 104 14.49 -11.12 -10.15
C LYS A 104 13.66 -12.34 -9.74
N TYR A 105 13.96 -12.95 -8.60
CA TYR A 105 13.21 -14.11 -8.10
C TYR A 105 11.85 -13.74 -7.50
N LEU A 106 11.74 -12.56 -6.88
CA LEU A 106 10.47 -12.04 -6.34
C LEU A 106 9.57 -11.39 -7.40
N ALA A 107 10.07 -11.19 -8.62
CA ALA A 107 9.33 -10.51 -9.67
C ALA A 107 8.08 -11.30 -10.07
N HIS A 108 6.95 -10.62 -10.08
CA HIS A 108 5.72 -11.13 -10.69
C HIS A 108 5.78 -10.99 -12.23
N PRO A 109 4.86 -11.62 -12.98
CA PRO A 109 4.74 -11.43 -14.43
C PRO A 109 4.77 -9.95 -14.83
N ALA A 110 5.48 -9.65 -15.92
CA ALA A 110 5.63 -8.32 -16.48
C ALA A 110 4.38 -7.90 -17.27
N GLY A 111 4.32 -6.61 -17.61
CA GLY A 111 3.20 -6.08 -18.38
C GLY A 111 3.24 -6.52 -19.86
N TRP A 112 2.06 -6.76 -20.42
CA TRP A 112 1.86 -7.24 -21.80
C TRP A 112 0.66 -6.56 -22.46
N SER A 113 0.55 -6.64 -23.78
CA SER A 113 -0.55 -6.03 -24.54
C SER A 113 -1.38 -7.07 -25.28
N THR A 114 -0.77 -7.83 -26.19
CA THR A 114 -1.50 -8.78 -27.04
C THR A 114 -1.30 -10.22 -26.61
N ASN A 115 -0.07 -10.61 -26.29
CA ASN A 115 0.27 -11.97 -25.91
C ASN A 115 0.64 -12.05 -24.41
N PRO A 116 -0.08 -12.82 -23.57
CA PRO A 116 0.26 -12.99 -22.16
C PRO A 116 1.62 -13.65 -21.93
N ILE A 117 2.14 -14.44 -22.89
CA ILE A 117 3.46 -15.06 -22.78
C ILE A 117 4.56 -14.00 -22.71
N ASP A 118 4.37 -12.83 -23.34
CA ASP A 118 5.32 -11.71 -23.26
C ASP A 118 5.47 -11.16 -21.83
N GLY A 119 4.49 -11.42 -20.96
CA GLY A 119 4.56 -11.11 -19.53
C GLY A 119 5.36 -12.14 -18.72
N LEU A 120 5.60 -13.33 -19.27
CA LEU A 120 6.32 -14.42 -18.61
C LEU A 120 7.74 -14.60 -19.15
N VAL A 121 7.97 -14.35 -20.44
CA VAL A 121 9.29 -14.47 -21.07
C VAL A 121 9.55 -13.29 -21.96
N GLN A 122 10.77 -12.77 -21.87
CA GLN A 122 11.33 -11.87 -22.84
C GLN A 122 12.77 -12.29 -23.13
N ASP A 123 12.98 -12.85 -24.32
CA ASP A 123 14.30 -13.21 -24.80
C ASP A 123 15.12 -11.97 -25.19
N LYS A 124 16.40 -12.20 -25.51
CA LYS A 124 17.34 -11.14 -25.87
C LYS A 124 16.91 -10.40 -27.14
N ALA A 125 16.47 -11.12 -28.17
CA ALA A 125 16.08 -10.51 -29.45
C ALA A 125 14.83 -9.63 -29.30
N ALA A 126 13.82 -10.08 -28.56
CA ALA A 126 12.61 -9.33 -28.26
C ALA A 126 12.91 -8.11 -27.37
N ALA A 127 13.81 -8.25 -26.39
CA ALA A 127 14.26 -7.13 -25.56
C ALA A 127 15.00 -6.06 -26.38
N GLU A 128 15.91 -6.48 -27.27
CA GLU A 128 16.64 -5.59 -28.18
C GLU A 128 15.68 -4.91 -29.17
N ALA A 129 14.73 -5.64 -29.75
CA ALA A 129 13.71 -5.09 -30.63
C ALA A 129 12.80 -4.06 -29.92
N LYS A 130 12.35 -4.34 -28.69
CA LYS A 130 11.59 -3.37 -27.87
C LYS A 130 12.42 -2.12 -27.57
N SER A 131 13.69 -2.31 -27.21
CA SER A 131 14.62 -1.22 -26.91
C SER A 131 14.89 -0.34 -28.13
N ALA A 132 15.11 -0.96 -29.30
CA ALA A 132 15.29 -0.27 -30.57
C ALA A 132 14.05 0.51 -30.99
N LYS A 133 12.85 -0.08 -30.86
CA LYS A 133 11.58 0.61 -31.13
C LYS A 133 11.33 1.81 -30.20
N ALA A 134 11.83 1.75 -28.97
CA ALA A 134 11.72 2.84 -28.01
C ALA A 134 12.76 3.95 -28.21
N MET A 135 13.87 3.68 -28.92
CA MET A 135 14.99 4.62 -29.06
C MET A 135 14.60 5.96 -29.70
N PRO A 136 13.86 6.02 -30.83
CA PRO A 136 13.50 7.31 -31.45
C PRO A 136 12.65 8.19 -30.53
N ALA A 137 11.76 7.57 -29.75
CA ALA A 137 10.94 8.29 -28.78
C ALA A 137 11.78 8.83 -27.61
N TYR A 138 12.79 8.08 -27.17
CA TYR A 138 13.75 8.53 -26.18
C TYR A 138 14.63 9.66 -26.71
N GLU A 139 15.20 9.53 -27.91
CA GLU A 139 16.04 10.57 -28.53
C GLU A 139 15.27 11.89 -28.69
N LYS A 140 14.03 11.83 -29.19
CA LYS A 140 13.15 13.00 -29.28
C LYS A 140 12.89 13.62 -27.91
N ALA A 141 12.53 12.81 -26.91
CA ALA A 141 12.25 13.30 -25.56
C ALA A 141 13.51 13.87 -24.88
N LYS A 142 14.68 13.26 -25.12
CA LYS A 142 15.98 13.74 -24.65
C LYS A 142 16.34 15.08 -25.29
N ALA A 143 16.22 15.22 -26.61
CA ALA A 143 16.46 16.48 -27.29
C ALA A 143 15.56 17.61 -26.76
N THR A 144 14.28 17.33 -26.49
CA THR A 144 13.37 18.29 -25.83
C THR A 144 13.83 18.64 -24.42
N ALA A 145 14.29 17.67 -23.63
CA ALA A 145 14.80 17.92 -22.28
C ALA A 145 16.12 18.70 -22.30
N ASP A 146 17.01 18.43 -23.24
CA ASP A 146 18.29 19.13 -23.39
C ASP A 146 18.06 20.58 -23.84
N ALA A 147 17.13 20.82 -24.77
CA ALA A 147 16.72 22.17 -25.16
C ALA A 147 16.08 22.95 -24.00
N ALA A 148 15.15 22.33 -23.26
CA ALA A 148 14.55 22.94 -22.08
C ALA A 148 15.60 23.22 -20.99
N LYS A 149 16.61 22.36 -20.83
CA LYS A 149 17.74 22.60 -19.92
C LYS A 149 18.52 23.85 -20.33
N ALA A 150 18.79 24.03 -21.63
CA ALA A 150 19.50 25.19 -22.14
C ALA A 150 18.73 26.50 -21.91
N GLU A 151 17.40 26.49 -22.13
CA GLU A 151 16.54 27.64 -21.79
C GLU A 151 16.53 27.96 -20.29
N ALA A 152 16.48 26.92 -19.46
CA ALA A 152 16.51 27.05 -18.01
C ALA A 152 17.84 27.63 -17.51
N LEU A 153 18.97 27.17 -18.06
CA LEU A 153 20.30 27.74 -17.79
C LEU A 153 20.39 29.20 -18.22
N ALA A 154 19.90 29.55 -19.41
CA ALA A 154 19.93 30.94 -19.89
C ALA A 154 19.09 31.88 -19.02
N ALA A 155 17.92 31.42 -18.56
CA ALA A 155 17.07 32.19 -17.65
C ALA A 155 17.70 32.32 -16.25
N GLU A 156 18.36 31.27 -15.76
CA GLU A 156 19.12 31.30 -14.51
C GLU A 156 20.30 32.28 -14.60
N ASP A 157 21.06 32.26 -15.69
CA ASP A 157 22.18 33.18 -15.93
C ASP A 157 21.70 34.64 -15.98
N ALA A 158 20.56 34.91 -16.64
CA ALA A 158 19.96 36.24 -16.66
C ALA A 158 19.56 36.72 -15.25
N ALA A 159 18.98 35.86 -14.43
CA ALA A 159 18.65 36.17 -13.04
C ALA A 159 19.93 36.38 -12.19
N ALA A 160 20.96 35.57 -12.42
CA ALA A 160 22.25 35.68 -11.73
C ALA A 160 22.98 36.99 -12.09
N LEU A 161 22.95 37.43 -13.35
CA LEU A 161 23.49 38.72 -13.79
C LEU A 161 22.79 39.91 -13.11
N ALA A 162 21.50 39.77 -12.79
CA ALA A 162 20.74 40.73 -12.00
C ALA A 162 20.94 40.56 -10.47
N GLY A 163 21.88 39.70 -10.04
CA GLY A 163 22.13 39.41 -8.62
C GLY A 163 20.95 38.80 -7.88
N PHE A 164 20.03 38.15 -8.61
CA PHE A 164 18.77 37.60 -8.12
C PHE A 164 17.82 38.60 -7.45
N GLN A 165 17.99 39.90 -7.70
CA GLN A 165 17.14 40.94 -7.11
C GLN A 165 15.85 41.19 -7.91
N ASP A 166 15.80 40.75 -9.18
CA ASP A 166 14.64 40.92 -10.05
C ASP A 166 13.67 39.73 -9.91
N ALA A 167 12.50 40.01 -9.33
CA ALA A 167 11.46 39.00 -9.09
C ALA A 167 10.91 38.38 -10.40
N ALA A 168 10.82 39.14 -11.49
CA ALA A 168 10.31 38.64 -12.76
C ALA A 168 11.32 37.70 -13.43
N LEU A 169 12.62 38.03 -13.37
CA LEU A 169 13.67 37.13 -13.86
C LEU A 169 13.75 35.84 -13.03
N ASN A 170 13.63 35.95 -11.71
CA ASN A 170 13.58 34.79 -10.81
C ASN A 170 12.37 33.88 -11.11
N GLN A 171 11.18 34.46 -11.32
CA GLN A 171 9.99 33.68 -11.67
C GLN A 171 10.13 33.00 -13.03
N ASN A 172 10.64 33.72 -14.04
CA ASN A 172 10.88 33.15 -15.36
C ASN A 172 11.90 31.99 -15.30
N ALA A 173 12.97 32.13 -14.52
CA ALA A 173 13.93 31.05 -14.30
C ALA A 173 13.26 29.83 -13.66
N GLN A 174 12.43 30.04 -12.63
CA GLN A 174 11.67 28.97 -11.99
C GLN A 174 10.71 28.26 -12.96
N ASP A 175 9.96 29.00 -13.77
CA ASP A 175 9.03 28.43 -14.77
C ASP A 175 9.79 27.56 -15.79
N LYS A 176 10.95 28.03 -16.25
CA LYS A 176 11.83 27.27 -17.15
C LYS A 176 12.44 26.04 -16.49
N MET A 177 12.75 26.10 -15.18
CA MET A 177 13.15 24.91 -14.43
C MET A 177 12.02 23.88 -14.41
N ASP A 178 10.79 24.27 -14.12
CA ASP A 178 9.65 23.36 -14.07
C ASP A 178 9.39 22.68 -15.43
N ASP A 179 9.52 23.42 -16.52
CA ASP A 179 9.41 22.88 -17.88
C ASP A 179 10.54 21.89 -18.20
N TRP A 180 11.78 22.21 -17.81
CA TRP A 180 12.88 21.27 -17.88
C TRP A 180 12.63 20.01 -17.05
N ARG A 181 12.12 20.13 -15.81
CA ARG A 181 11.80 18.98 -14.95
C ARG A 181 10.74 18.07 -15.59
N LYS A 182 9.66 18.66 -16.14
CA LYS A 182 8.62 17.91 -16.89
C LYS A 182 9.23 17.19 -18.09
N ALA A 183 10.06 17.86 -18.88
CA ALA A 183 10.71 17.28 -20.05
C ALA A 183 11.69 16.16 -19.66
N LYS A 184 12.52 16.38 -18.63
CA LYS A 184 13.48 15.41 -18.09
C LYS A 184 12.78 14.15 -17.56
N LYS A 185 11.64 14.29 -16.88
CA LYS A 185 10.83 13.14 -16.45
C LYS A 185 10.28 12.34 -17.62
N LYS A 186 9.79 13.02 -18.66
CA LYS A 186 9.34 12.37 -19.90
C LYS A 186 10.49 11.63 -20.58
N ALA A 187 11.68 12.24 -20.65
CA ALA A 187 12.89 11.62 -21.17
C ALA A 187 13.34 10.41 -20.34
N SER A 188 13.32 10.50 -19.00
CA SER A 188 13.63 9.39 -18.09
C SER A 188 12.65 8.22 -18.23
N SER A 189 11.35 8.53 -18.36
CA SER A 189 10.30 7.54 -18.60
C SER A 189 10.40 6.89 -19.98
N ALA A 190 10.94 7.60 -20.98
CA ALA A 190 11.25 7.03 -22.29
C ALA A 190 12.53 6.19 -22.24
N LYS A 191 13.56 6.66 -21.52
CA LYS A 191 14.84 5.94 -21.31
C LYS A 191 14.64 4.59 -20.66
N SER A 192 13.75 4.49 -19.66
CA SER A 192 13.47 3.20 -19.02
C SER A 192 12.90 2.15 -19.99
N LYS A 193 12.28 2.59 -21.10
CA LYS A 193 11.78 1.71 -22.17
C LYS A 193 12.86 1.30 -23.17
N THR A 194 14.00 1.99 -23.23
CA THR A 194 15.16 1.61 -24.06
C THR A 194 16.08 0.61 -23.37
N SER A 195 15.85 0.33 -22.09
CA SER A 195 16.57 -0.68 -21.31
C SER A 195 15.67 -1.88 -21.02
N ALA A 196 15.07 -2.46 -22.07
CA ALA A 196 14.17 -3.60 -21.89
C ALA A 196 14.98 -4.79 -21.32
N LYS A 197 14.55 -5.32 -20.17
CA LYS A 197 15.26 -6.41 -19.48
C LYS A 197 14.88 -7.75 -20.07
N THR A 198 15.84 -8.66 -20.19
CA THR A 198 15.58 -10.08 -20.45
C THR A 198 15.10 -10.76 -19.18
N PHE A 199 14.07 -11.60 -19.27
CA PHE A 199 13.60 -12.39 -18.14
C PHE A 199 12.94 -13.69 -18.60
N ASN A 200 12.96 -14.69 -17.72
CA ASN A 200 12.27 -15.96 -17.94
C ASN A 200 11.62 -16.42 -16.63
N GLN A 201 10.33 -16.08 -16.50
CA GLN A 201 9.53 -16.40 -15.32
C GLN A 201 9.23 -17.89 -15.19
N PHE A 202 9.32 -18.68 -16.26
CA PHE A 202 9.17 -20.15 -16.16
C PHE A 202 10.27 -20.80 -15.33
N THR A 203 11.42 -20.15 -15.19
CA THR A 203 12.52 -20.64 -14.35
C THR A 203 12.46 -20.10 -12.91
N THR A 204 12.07 -18.84 -12.74
CA THR A 204 12.08 -18.18 -11.42
C THR A 204 10.81 -18.46 -10.62
N LEU A 205 9.64 -18.55 -11.26
CA LEU A 205 8.37 -18.77 -10.55
C LEU A 205 8.31 -20.13 -9.84
N PRO A 206 8.77 -21.27 -10.40
CA PRO A 206 8.79 -22.54 -9.67
C PRO A 206 9.71 -22.49 -8.44
N VAL A 207 10.87 -21.84 -8.56
CA VAL A 207 11.79 -21.65 -7.43
C VAL A 207 11.14 -20.78 -6.35
N LEU A 208 10.49 -19.70 -6.76
CA LEU A 208 9.74 -18.83 -5.83
C LEU A 208 8.60 -19.58 -5.15
N MET A 209 7.84 -20.38 -5.89
CA MET A 209 6.75 -21.20 -5.36
C MET A 209 7.26 -22.15 -4.27
N ILE A 210 8.36 -22.84 -4.52
CA ILE A 210 8.97 -23.73 -3.52
C ILE A 210 9.45 -22.94 -2.31
N ALA A 211 10.17 -21.83 -2.52
CA ALA A 211 10.69 -21.02 -1.42
C ALA A 211 9.58 -20.45 -0.52
N LEU A 212 8.53 -19.86 -1.11
CA LEU A 212 7.40 -19.30 -0.36
C LEU A 212 6.52 -20.39 0.26
N GLY A 213 6.33 -21.51 -0.44
CA GLY A 213 5.61 -22.67 0.08
C GLY A 213 6.30 -23.24 1.32
N LEU A 214 7.63 -23.40 1.29
CA LEU A 214 8.41 -23.85 2.44
C LEU A 214 8.41 -22.84 3.59
N LEU A 215 8.48 -21.53 3.28
CA LEU A 215 8.42 -20.47 4.28
C LEU A 215 7.15 -20.56 5.13
N PHE A 216 5.97 -20.69 4.50
CA PHE A 216 4.71 -20.83 5.23
C PHE A 216 4.51 -22.24 5.80
N ALA A 217 4.97 -23.28 5.11
CA ALA A 217 4.89 -24.66 5.60
C ALA A 217 5.62 -24.84 6.94
N LEU A 218 6.69 -24.08 7.20
CA LEU A 218 7.35 -24.02 8.50
C LEU A 218 6.35 -23.67 9.61
N GLY A 219 5.61 -22.57 9.45
CA GLY A 219 4.58 -22.16 10.41
C GLY A 219 3.45 -23.19 10.54
N ILE A 220 2.98 -23.74 9.41
CA ILE A 220 1.93 -24.78 9.38
C ILE A 220 2.35 -26.02 10.18
N LYS A 221 3.60 -26.46 10.04
CA LYS A 221 4.16 -27.59 10.78
C LYS A 221 4.13 -27.34 12.29
N PHE A 222 4.58 -26.17 12.74
CA PHE A 222 4.61 -25.85 14.17
C PHE A 222 3.21 -25.57 14.76
N MET A 223 2.26 -25.13 13.95
CA MET A 223 0.85 -25.05 14.32
C MET A 223 0.15 -26.42 14.40
N GLY A 224 0.84 -27.53 14.06
CA GLY A 224 0.27 -28.88 14.09
C GLY A 224 -0.76 -29.15 12.99
N LYS A 225 -0.78 -28.33 11.94
CA LYS A 225 -1.67 -28.48 10.77
C LYS A 225 -1.05 -29.42 9.72
N ASP A 226 -1.87 -29.94 8.80
CA ASP A 226 -1.41 -30.82 7.72
C ASP A 226 -0.47 -30.09 6.75
N THR A 227 0.84 -30.25 6.96
CA THR A 227 1.89 -29.62 6.15
C THR A 227 1.93 -30.16 4.72
N THR A 228 1.66 -31.45 4.54
CA THR A 228 1.71 -32.08 3.22
C THR A 228 0.51 -31.66 2.38
N GLY A 229 -0.68 -31.64 2.98
CA GLY A 229 -1.88 -31.09 2.36
C GLY A 229 -1.72 -29.60 2.04
N PHE A 230 -1.14 -28.81 2.95
CA PHE A 230 -0.82 -27.40 2.71
C PHE A 230 0.08 -27.22 1.48
N LEU A 231 1.22 -27.91 1.41
CA LEU A 231 2.16 -27.77 0.30
C LEU A 231 1.54 -28.16 -1.05
N LYS A 232 0.71 -29.21 -1.08
CA LYS A 232 -0.03 -29.60 -2.29
C LYS A 232 -1.02 -28.53 -2.71
N GLY A 233 -1.83 -28.03 -1.78
CA GLY A 233 -2.78 -26.96 -2.06
C GLY A 233 -2.13 -25.63 -2.44
N PHE A 234 -0.95 -25.34 -1.89
CA PHE A 234 -0.21 -24.10 -2.12
C PHE A 234 0.17 -23.94 -3.59
N VAL A 235 0.45 -25.04 -4.31
CA VAL A 235 0.69 -25.02 -5.76
C VAL A 235 -0.47 -24.34 -6.50
N ALA A 236 -1.72 -24.69 -6.16
CA ALA A 236 -2.89 -24.09 -6.79
C ALA A 236 -3.06 -22.61 -6.43
N VAL A 237 -2.87 -22.26 -5.14
CA VAL A 237 -2.93 -20.87 -4.68
C VAL A 237 -1.88 -20.02 -5.41
N PHE A 238 -0.66 -20.54 -5.56
CA PHE A 238 0.44 -19.87 -6.26
C PHE A 238 0.15 -19.71 -7.75
N VAL A 239 -0.36 -20.75 -8.43
CA VAL A 239 -0.72 -20.67 -9.86
C VAL A 239 -1.80 -19.62 -10.10
N VAL A 240 -2.86 -19.60 -9.27
CA VAL A 240 -3.90 -18.58 -9.40
C VAL A 240 -3.32 -17.19 -9.15
N ALA A 241 -2.43 -17.02 -8.15
CA ALA A 241 -1.76 -15.75 -7.90
C ALA A 241 -0.91 -15.28 -9.09
N VAL A 242 -0.15 -16.18 -9.74
CA VAL A 242 0.60 -15.88 -10.97
C VAL A 242 -0.34 -15.41 -12.08
N ILE A 243 -1.47 -16.10 -12.28
CA ILE A 243 -2.47 -15.70 -13.29
C ILE A 243 -3.05 -14.32 -12.94
N SER A 244 -3.32 -14.03 -11.66
CA SER A 244 -3.84 -12.73 -11.23
C SER A 244 -2.87 -11.59 -11.49
N PHE A 245 -1.58 -11.78 -11.18
CA PHE A 245 -0.55 -10.79 -11.54
C PHE A 245 -0.40 -10.63 -13.05
N LEU A 246 -0.45 -11.75 -13.80
CA LEU A 246 -0.38 -11.72 -15.25
C LEU A 246 -1.53 -10.90 -15.84
N LEU A 247 -2.78 -11.14 -15.44
CA LEU A 247 -3.93 -10.38 -15.92
C LEU A 247 -3.87 -8.90 -15.52
N SER A 248 -3.40 -8.59 -14.32
CA SER A 248 -3.18 -7.20 -13.88
C SER A 248 -2.09 -6.49 -14.70
N GLY A 249 -1.12 -7.24 -15.22
CA GLY A 249 -0.07 -6.73 -16.11
C GLY A 249 -0.55 -6.31 -17.51
N GLN A 250 -1.77 -6.68 -17.91
CA GLN A 250 -2.27 -6.34 -19.24
C GLN A 250 -2.46 -4.81 -19.36
N ALA A 251 -2.01 -4.22 -20.48
CA ALA A 251 -2.03 -2.78 -20.75
C ALA A 251 -3.37 -2.06 -20.45
N THR A 252 -4.49 -2.57 -20.92
CA THR A 252 -5.87 -2.15 -20.66
C THR A 252 -6.24 -2.31 -19.19
N ALA A 253 -5.99 -3.47 -18.58
CA ALA A 253 -6.28 -3.69 -17.16
C ALA A 253 -5.51 -2.68 -16.28
N LYS A 254 -4.24 -2.44 -16.61
CA LYS A 254 -3.38 -1.45 -15.96
C LYS A 254 -3.87 -0.01 -16.18
N GLN A 255 -4.41 0.29 -17.35
CA GLN A 255 -4.99 1.62 -17.64
C GLN A 255 -6.23 1.89 -16.79
N TYR A 256 -7.10 0.89 -16.60
CA TYR A 256 -8.29 1.00 -15.75
C TYR A 256 -8.01 0.82 -14.26
N GLY A 257 -6.75 0.59 -13.86
CA GLY A 257 -6.38 0.40 -12.45
C GLY A 257 -6.88 -0.92 -11.86
N ILE A 258 -7.11 -1.94 -12.69
CA ILE A 258 -7.52 -3.27 -12.22
C ILE A 258 -6.29 -3.99 -11.65
N GLU A 259 -6.15 -3.91 -10.32
CA GLU A 259 -5.05 -4.51 -9.59
C GLU A 259 -5.17 -6.05 -9.47
N TYR A 260 -4.06 -6.70 -9.18
CA TYR A 260 -3.97 -8.15 -8.99
C TYR A 260 -4.94 -8.68 -7.92
N ALA A 261 -5.27 -7.86 -6.91
CA ALA A 261 -6.22 -8.22 -5.86
C ALA A 261 -7.63 -8.52 -6.41
N VAL A 262 -8.10 -7.72 -7.38
CA VAL A 262 -9.39 -7.93 -8.06
C VAL A 262 -9.37 -9.29 -8.75
N TRP A 263 -8.35 -9.53 -9.58
CA TRP A 263 -8.21 -10.78 -10.33
C TRP A 263 -8.10 -12.00 -9.42
N ALA A 264 -7.37 -11.89 -8.31
CA ALA A 264 -7.21 -12.96 -7.33
C ALA A 264 -8.56 -13.38 -6.71
N ILE A 265 -9.37 -12.40 -6.31
CA ILE A 265 -10.70 -12.63 -5.75
C ILE A 265 -11.64 -13.19 -6.83
N VAL A 266 -11.70 -12.55 -8.00
CA VAL A 266 -12.62 -12.93 -9.10
C VAL A 266 -12.33 -14.34 -9.60
N ILE A 267 -11.07 -14.67 -9.90
CA ILE A 267 -10.71 -16.02 -10.37
C ILE A 267 -11.01 -17.05 -9.28
N GLY A 268 -10.64 -16.76 -8.03
CA GLY A 268 -10.94 -17.64 -6.90
C GLY A 268 -12.45 -17.90 -6.77
N MET A 269 -13.27 -16.85 -6.87
CA MET A 269 -14.73 -16.96 -6.82
C MET A 269 -15.30 -17.74 -8.00
N ILE A 270 -14.78 -17.54 -9.21
CA ILE A 270 -15.21 -18.31 -10.38
C ILE A 270 -14.94 -19.79 -10.12
N ILE A 271 -13.74 -20.16 -9.65
CA ILE A 271 -13.39 -21.55 -9.34
C ILE A 271 -14.31 -22.10 -8.24
N SER A 272 -14.47 -21.40 -7.13
CA SER A 272 -15.25 -21.88 -5.98
C SER A 272 -16.74 -22.04 -6.28
N ASN A 273 -17.30 -21.24 -7.21
CA ASN A 273 -18.73 -21.24 -7.53
C ASN A 273 -19.10 -22.04 -8.80
N THR A 274 -18.13 -22.45 -9.61
CA THR A 274 -18.37 -23.28 -10.80
C THR A 274 -18.11 -24.75 -10.52
N VAL A 275 -16.87 -25.09 -10.16
CA VAL A 275 -16.43 -26.47 -9.90
C VAL A 275 -16.41 -26.82 -8.41
N GLY A 276 -16.52 -25.81 -7.54
CA GLY A 276 -16.31 -25.96 -6.11
C GLY A 276 -14.83 -26.04 -5.78
N THR A 277 -14.43 -25.50 -4.62
CA THR A 277 -13.02 -25.53 -4.21
C THR A 277 -12.61 -26.95 -3.81
N PRO A 278 -11.70 -27.60 -4.57
CA PRO A 278 -11.29 -28.98 -4.32
C PRO A 278 -10.76 -29.16 -2.90
N LYS A 279 -11.09 -30.29 -2.27
CA LYS A 279 -10.70 -30.58 -0.87
C LYS A 279 -9.19 -30.52 -0.63
N TRP A 280 -8.38 -30.86 -1.63
CA TRP A 280 -6.91 -30.83 -1.53
C TRP A 280 -6.32 -29.41 -1.54
N ILE A 281 -7.06 -28.39 -2.00
CA ILE A 281 -6.63 -26.99 -1.94
C ILE A 281 -6.93 -26.37 -0.58
N LYS A 282 -7.99 -26.82 0.10
CA LYS A 282 -8.49 -26.23 1.36
C LYS A 282 -7.42 -26.04 2.44
N PRO A 283 -6.48 -26.98 2.68
CA PRO A 283 -5.41 -26.78 3.67
C PRO A 283 -4.50 -25.59 3.38
N ALA A 284 -4.43 -25.11 2.14
CA ALA A 284 -3.61 -23.96 1.75
C ALA A 284 -4.34 -22.61 1.78
N LEU A 285 -5.65 -22.60 2.07
CA LEU A 285 -6.48 -21.38 2.13
C LEU A 285 -6.30 -20.61 3.45
N GLU A 286 -5.04 -20.46 3.86
CA GLU A 286 -4.59 -19.84 5.11
C GLU A 286 -4.60 -18.31 4.99
N THR A 287 -5.79 -17.78 4.72
CA THR A 287 -6.04 -16.36 4.44
C THR A 287 -5.42 -15.45 5.50
N GLU A 288 -5.75 -15.71 6.77
CA GLU A 288 -5.30 -14.89 7.88
C GLU A 288 -3.78 -14.96 8.04
N PHE A 289 -3.18 -16.14 7.88
CA PHE A 289 -1.73 -16.30 8.01
C PHE A 289 -0.97 -15.48 6.98
N TYR A 290 -1.36 -15.55 5.70
CA TYR A 290 -0.73 -14.74 4.63
C TYR A 290 -0.91 -13.25 4.88
N ILE A 291 -2.13 -12.84 5.23
CA ILE A 291 -2.49 -11.43 5.32
C ILE A 291 -1.84 -10.75 6.53
N LYS A 292 -1.84 -11.43 7.69
CA LYS A 292 -1.19 -10.93 8.92
C LYS A 292 0.31 -10.80 8.71
N THR A 293 0.94 -11.76 8.02
CA THR A 293 2.38 -11.70 7.72
C THR A 293 2.69 -10.51 6.81
N GLY A 294 1.89 -10.31 5.74
CA GLY A 294 2.02 -9.15 4.86
C GLY A 294 1.79 -7.81 5.56
N LEU A 295 0.87 -7.75 6.54
CA LEU A 295 0.64 -6.55 7.34
C LEU A 295 1.83 -6.24 8.26
N VAL A 296 2.45 -7.23 8.90
CA VAL A 296 3.67 -7.00 9.70
C VAL A 296 4.77 -6.39 8.84
N LEU A 297 4.95 -6.89 7.60
CA LEU A 297 5.88 -6.30 6.63
C LEU A 297 5.48 -4.88 6.22
N LEU A 298 4.19 -4.62 6.00
CA LEU A 298 3.67 -3.28 5.71
C LEU A 298 3.97 -2.30 6.85
N GLY A 299 3.96 -2.76 8.11
CA GLY A 299 4.32 -1.95 9.27
C GLY A 299 5.70 -1.32 9.14
N ALA A 300 6.70 -2.06 8.63
CA ALA A 300 8.04 -1.52 8.41
C ALA A 300 8.11 -0.42 7.33
N GLU A 301 7.15 -0.37 6.40
CA GLU A 301 7.04 0.70 5.40
C GLU A 301 6.49 2.01 5.98
N VAL A 302 5.86 1.95 7.17
CA VAL A 302 5.30 3.10 7.87
C VAL A 302 6.39 3.78 8.71
N LEU A 303 7.06 4.77 8.11
CA LEU A 303 8.19 5.49 8.70
C LEU A 303 7.72 6.81 9.34
N PHE A 304 7.56 6.84 10.67
CA PHE A 304 7.12 8.01 11.44
C PHE A 304 7.98 9.26 11.20
N ASN A 305 9.29 9.10 11.03
CA ASN A 305 10.20 10.23 10.79
C ASN A 305 9.98 10.89 9.43
N LYS A 306 9.53 10.14 8.42
CA LYS A 306 9.12 10.73 7.13
C LYS A 306 7.79 11.46 7.24
N ILE A 307 6.90 11.00 8.11
CA ILE A 307 5.56 11.59 8.30
C ILE A 307 5.65 12.99 8.94
N VAL A 308 6.47 13.14 9.97
CA VAL A 308 6.59 14.40 10.73
C VAL A 308 7.31 15.49 9.91
N ALA A 309 8.33 15.12 9.13
CA ALA A 309 9.09 16.08 8.33
C ALA A 309 8.37 16.57 7.06
N ILE A 310 7.36 15.85 6.56
CA ILE A 310 6.84 16.02 5.19
C ILE A 310 5.39 16.55 5.13
N GLY A 311 4.64 16.61 6.24
CA GLY A 311 3.37 17.32 6.20
C GLY A 311 2.53 17.27 7.47
N ILE A 312 2.86 18.11 8.45
CA ILE A 312 1.96 18.42 9.59
C ILE A 312 0.50 18.65 9.13
N PRO A 313 0.22 19.41 8.04
CA PRO A 313 -1.15 19.57 7.54
C PRO A 313 -1.78 18.23 7.13
N GLY A 314 -1.01 17.35 6.47
CA GLY A 314 -1.44 16.02 6.07
C GLY A 314 -1.74 15.09 7.25
N ILE A 315 -1.02 15.24 8.38
CA ILE A 315 -1.32 14.51 9.63
C ILE A 315 -2.71 14.87 10.12
N PHE A 316 -3.04 16.15 10.23
CA PHE A 316 -4.38 16.58 10.66
C PHE A 316 -5.47 16.11 9.70
N VAL A 317 -5.24 16.21 8.38
CA VAL A 317 -6.18 15.69 7.39
C VAL A 317 -6.45 14.20 7.63
N ALA A 318 -5.43 13.36 7.71
CA ALA A 318 -5.60 11.94 7.94
C ALA A 318 -6.20 11.63 9.33
N TRP A 319 -5.64 12.19 10.40
CA TRP A 319 -5.95 11.79 11.78
C TRP A 319 -7.25 12.37 12.32
N VAL A 320 -7.77 13.44 11.73
CA VAL A 320 -9.09 13.98 12.10
C VAL A 320 -10.18 13.37 11.22
N VAL A 321 -9.97 13.32 9.90
CA VAL A 321 -11.02 12.87 8.97
C VAL A 321 -11.31 11.38 9.15
N THR A 322 -10.28 10.53 9.19
CA THR A 322 -10.45 9.07 9.28
C THR A 322 -11.32 8.62 10.46
N PRO A 323 -11.06 9.00 11.73
CA PRO A 323 -11.91 8.56 12.83
C PRO A 323 -13.33 9.15 12.75
N ILE A 324 -13.49 10.39 12.27
CA ILE A 324 -14.81 11.00 12.10
C ILE A 324 -15.61 10.20 11.07
N VAL A 325 -15.04 9.94 9.89
CA VAL A 325 -15.71 9.15 8.84
C VAL A 325 -16.05 7.77 9.38
N LEU A 326 -15.09 7.04 9.96
CA LEU A 326 -15.32 5.68 10.48
C LEU A 326 -16.48 5.63 11.49
N ILE A 327 -16.47 6.53 12.48
CA ILE A 327 -17.48 6.55 13.55
C ILE A 327 -18.83 6.96 12.98
N CYS A 328 -18.88 8.03 12.17
CA CYS A 328 -20.12 8.54 11.59
C CYS A 328 -20.75 7.51 10.64
N THR A 329 -19.97 6.89 9.75
CA THR A 329 -20.50 5.89 8.81
C THR A 329 -20.91 4.62 9.53
N PHE A 330 -20.17 4.19 10.56
CA PHE A 330 -20.58 3.05 11.36
C PHE A 330 -21.92 3.31 12.07
N ILE A 331 -22.09 4.48 12.70
CA ILE A 331 -23.34 4.89 13.34
C ILE A 331 -24.47 4.99 12.32
N PHE A 332 -24.22 5.61 11.16
CA PHE A 332 -25.19 5.72 10.07
C PHE A 332 -25.65 4.33 9.59
N GLY A 333 -24.71 3.42 9.35
CA GLY A 333 -24.99 2.05 8.96
C GLY A 333 -25.78 1.26 10.01
N GLN A 334 -25.51 1.46 11.30
CA GLN A 334 -26.24 0.77 12.38
C GLN A 334 -27.62 1.39 12.66
N LYS A 335 -27.72 2.71 12.77
CA LYS A 335 -28.94 3.38 13.23
C LYS A 335 -29.90 3.75 12.10
N VAL A 336 -29.37 4.17 10.95
CA VAL A 336 -30.19 4.66 9.83
C VAL A 336 -30.44 3.54 8.83
N LEU A 337 -29.38 2.94 8.27
CA LEU A 337 -29.54 1.87 7.29
C LEU A 337 -29.95 0.54 7.93
N LYS A 338 -29.71 0.37 9.24
CA LYS A 338 -29.98 -0.85 9.99
C LYS A 338 -29.34 -2.06 9.29
N MET A 339 -28.03 -1.97 9.08
CA MET A 339 -27.21 -3.03 8.49
C MET A 339 -27.35 -4.31 9.33
N PRO A 340 -27.73 -5.46 8.72
CA PRO A 340 -27.99 -6.69 9.47
C PRO A 340 -26.72 -7.26 10.10
N SER A 341 -25.57 -7.11 9.44
CA SER A 341 -24.27 -7.51 9.96
C SER A 341 -23.51 -6.29 10.47
N LYS A 342 -23.19 -6.30 11.77
CA LYS A 342 -22.40 -5.25 12.41
C LYS A 342 -20.93 -5.33 11.98
N THR A 343 -20.39 -6.54 11.80
CA THR A 343 -19.03 -6.77 11.31
C THR A 343 -18.87 -6.25 9.88
N LEU A 344 -19.80 -6.57 8.97
CA LEU A 344 -19.79 -6.02 7.60
C LEU A 344 -19.83 -4.49 7.60
N ASN A 345 -20.70 -3.89 8.42
CA ASN A 345 -20.80 -2.43 8.52
C ASN A 345 -19.48 -1.80 8.99
N MET A 346 -18.81 -2.42 9.97
CA MET A 346 -17.50 -1.94 10.45
C MET A 346 -16.42 -2.09 9.38
N VAL A 347 -16.36 -3.24 8.69
CA VAL A 347 -15.37 -3.49 7.65
C VAL A 347 -15.54 -2.51 6.49
N ILE A 348 -16.78 -2.27 6.02
CA ILE A 348 -17.05 -1.26 4.98
C ILE A 348 -16.70 0.16 5.45
N SER A 349 -17.05 0.51 6.70
CA SER A 349 -16.73 1.83 7.28
C SER A 349 -15.22 2.06 7.41
N ALA A 350 -14.47 1.04 7.82
CA ALA A 350 -13.02 1.12 7.96
C ALA A 350 -12.31 1.11 6.60
N ASP A 351 -12.82 0.35 5.64
CA ASP A 351 -12.32 0.34 4.26
C ASP A 351 -12.32 1.75 3.67
N MET A 352 -13.48 2.40 3.62
CA MET A 352 -13.65 3.71 2.98
C MET A 352 -12.99 4.89 3.73
N SER A 353 -12.70 4.75 5.02
CA SER A 353 -12.25 5.87 5.87
C SER A 353 -10.74 5.94 6.09
N VAL A 354 -10.02 4.83 5.83
CA VAL A 354 -8.60 4.72 6.14
C VAL A 354 -7.79 4.58 4.84
N CYS A 355 -7.62 3.37 4.32
CA CYS A 355 -6.73 3.07 3.20
C CYS A 355 -7.28 1.95 2.30
N GLY A 356 -8.61 1.75 2.33
CA GLY A 356 -9.27 0.67 1.61
C GLY A 356 -8.95 -0.70 2.17
N THR A 357 -8.46 -1.54 1.26
CA THR A 357 -8.35 -2.99 1.45
C THR A 357 -7.56 -3.37 2.71
N SER A 358 -6.45 -2.69 3.02
CA SER A 358 -5.64 -3.04 4.21
C SER A 358 -6.37 -2.77 5.53
N ALA A 359 -7.18 -1.71 5.58
CA ALA A 359 -8.00 -1.41 6.76
C ALA A 359 -9.21 -2.34 6.87
N ALA A 360 -9.84 -2.68 5.75
CA ALA A 360 -10.90 -3.70 5.70
C ALA A 360 -10.40 -5.02 6.29
N ILE A 361 -9.20 -5.45 5.90
CA ILE A 361 -8.58 -6.67 6.41
C ILE A 361 -8.31 -6.57 7.91
N ALA A 362 -7.61 -5.51 8.34
CA ALA A 362 -7.19 -5.39 9.73
C ALA A 362 -8.40 -5.31 10.68
N THR A 363 -9.45 -4.61 10.27
CA THR A 363 -10.69 -4.53 11.04
C THR A 363 -11.53 -5.80 10.94
N ALA A 364 -11.55 -6.49 9.80
CA ALA A 364 -12.19 -7.81 9.68
C ALA A 364 -11.57 -8.83 10.64
N ALA A 365 -10.24 -8.85 10.75
CA ALA A 365 -9.55 -9.68 11.75
C ALA A 365 -9.88 -9.23 13.18
N ALA A 366 -9.92 -7.92 13.45
CA ALA A 366 -10.21 -7.36 14.77
C ALA A 366 -11.65 -7.62 15.25
N CYS A 367 -12.64 -7.58 14.35
CA CYS A 367 -14.04 -7.81 14.67
C CYS A 367 -14.53 -9.23 14.35
N ARG A 368 -13.64 -10.11 13.84
CA ARG A 368 -13.94 -11.48 13.40
C ARG A 368 -15.04 -11.53 12.33
N ALA A 369 -14.94 -10.65 11.33
CA ALA A 369 -15.84 -10.64 10.19
C ALA A 369 -15.70 -11.92 9.35
N LYS A 370 -16.79 -12.30 8.68
CA LYS A 370 -16.77 -13.45 7.76
C LYS A 370 -15.97 -13.14 6.49
N LYS A 371 -15.45 -14.18 5.83
CA LYS A 371 -14.65 -14.02 4.59
C LYS A 371 -15.46 -13.37 3.47
N GLU A 372 -16.76 -13.65 3.40
CA GLU A 372 -17.69 -13.12 2.40
C GLU A 372 -17.93 -11.62 2.64
N GLU A 373 -17.97 -11.18 3.91
CA GLU A 373 -18.14 -9.78 4.29
C GLU A 373 -16.90 -8.95 3.92
N LEU A 374 -15.72 -9.50 4.17
CA LEU A 374 -14.45 -8.92 3.73
C LEU A 374 -14.40 -8.84 2.20
N THR A 375 -14.77 -9.91 1.50
CA THR A 375 -14.81 -9.94 0.03
C THR A 375 -15.73 -8.87 -0.55
N LEU A 376 -16.92 -8.71 0.04
CA LEU A 376 -17.88 -7.70 -0.35
C LEU A 376 -17.32 -6.28 -0.19
N ALA A 377 -16.73 -5.98 0.98
CA ALA A 377 -16.17 -4.67 1.27
C ALA A 377 -15.03 -4.33 0.30
N ILE A 378 -14.10 -5.26 0.08
CA ILE A 378 -12.99 -5.08 -0.85
C ILE A 378 -13.50 -4.89 -2.29
N GLY A 379 -14.50 -5.68 -2.71
CA GLY A 379 -15.11 -5.56 -4.03
C GLY A 379 -15.71 -4.17 -4.29
N LEU A 380 -16.45 -3.63 -3.31
CA LEU A 380 -16.97 -2.26 -3.38
C LEU A 380 -15.82 -1.25 -3.44
N SER A 381 -14.82 -1.41 -2.57
CA SER A 381 -13.64 -0.54 -2.50
C SER A 381 -12.94 -0.37 -3.84
N LEU A 382 -12.67 -1.48 -4.52
CA LEU A 382 -11.91 -1.49 -5.77
C LEU A 382 -12.69 -0.86 -6.92
N VAL A 383 -14.01 -1.05 -6.97
CA VAL A 383 -14.87 -0.40 -7.98
C VAL A 383 -14.84 1.12 -7.80
N PHE A 384 -15.06 1.62 -6.59
CA PHE A 384 -15.03 3.06 -6.33
C PHE A 384 -13.64 3.64 -6.51
N THR A 385 -12.60 2.93 -6.10
CA THR A 385 -11.20 3.33 -6.31
C THR A 385 -10.89 3.52 -7.80
N ALA A 386 -11.29 2.58 -8.67
CA ALA A 386 -11.07 2.68 -10.11
C ALA A 386 -11.80 3.90 -10.70
N ILE A 387 -13.04 4.14 -10.28
CA ILE A 387 -13.83 5.32 -10.69
C ILE A 387 -13.12 6.61 -10.24
N MET A 388 -12.74 6.70 -8.98
CA MET A 388 -12.12 7.90 -8.39
C MET A 388 -10.74 8.18 -8.95
N MET A 389 -9.94 7.15 -9.26
CA MET A 389 -8.63 7.30 -9.91
C MET A 389 -8.71 8.08 -11.22
N VAL A 390 -9.80 7.93 -11.97
CA VAL A 390 -10.01 8.61 -13.25
C VAL A 390 -10.75 9.94 -13.06
N LEU A 391 -11.84 9.94 -12.27
CA LEU A 391 -12.72 11.10 -12.14
C LEU A 391 -12.12 12.22 -11.29
N MET A 392 -11.38 11.92 -10.22
CA MET A 392 -10.85 12.96 -9.34
C MET A 392 -9.80 13.84 -10.03
N PRO A 393 -8.78 13.29 -10.73
CA PRO A 393 -7.87 14.13 -11.53
C PRO A 393 -8.59 15.02 -12.55
N ALA A 394 -9.61 14.47 -13.22
CA ALA A 394 -10.40 15.23 -14.19
C ALA A 394 -11.17 16.38 -13.53
N ALA A 395 -11.80 16.14 -12.38
CA ALA A 395 -12.54 17.15 -11.62
C ALA A 395 -11.61 18.26 -11.07
N ILE A 396 -10.44 17.90 -10.56
CA ILE A 396 -9.43 18.85 -10.06
C ILE A 396 -8.96 19.76 -11.20
N LYS A 397 -8.65 19.18 -12.37
CA LYS A 397 -8.24 19.96 -13.54
C LYS A 397 -9.35 20.87 -14.07
N ALA A 398 -10.58 20.37 -14.13
CA ALA A 398 -11.73 21.13 -14.63
C ALA A 398 -12.13 22.30 -13.72
N SER A 399 -11.95 22.15 -12.41
CA SER A 399 -12.25 23.19 -11.41
C SER A 399 -11.12 24.22 -11.23
N GLY A 400 -9.96 24.04 -11.87
CA GLY A 400 -8.79 24.88 -11.64
C GLY A 400 -8.23 24.77 -10.22
N MET A 401 -8.53 23.66 -9.52
CA MET A 401 -8.14 23.48 -8.13
C MET A 401 -6.60 23.39 -8.00
N PRO A 402 -5.99 24.10 -7.03
CA PRO A 402 -4.56 24.00 -6.79
C PRO A 402 -4.10 22.56 -6.57
N TYR A 403 -2.96 22.19 -7.16
CA TYR A 403 -2.49 20.80 -7.16
C TYR A 403 -2.12 20.25 -5.78
N ILE A 404 -1.71 21.10 -4.84
CA ILE A 404 -1.47 20.70 -3.45
C ILE A 404 -2.79 20.31 -2.79
N LEU A 405 -3.84 21.14 -2.94
CA LEU A 405 -5.18 20.82 -2.44
C LEU A 405 -5.76 19.56 -3.08
N GLY A 406 -5.67 19.47 -4.42
CA GLY A 406 -6.14 18.31 -5.16
C GLY A 406 -5.38 17.03 -4.79
N GLY A 407 -4.07 17.13 -4.60
CA GLY A 407 -3.23 16.04 -4.12
C GLY A 407 -3.64 15.58 -2.72
N ALA A 408 -3.87 16.53 -1.80
CA ALA A 408 -4.32 16.21 -0.45
C ALA A 408 -5.69 15.51 -0.45
N TRP A 409 -6.62 16.00 -1.28
CA TRP A 409 -7.96 15.43 -1.42
C TRP A 409 -7.94 14.00 -1.97
N MET A 410 -7.18 13.75 -3.04
CA MET A 410 -7.00 12.39 -3.60
C MET A 410 -6.30 11.46 -2.62
N GLY A 411 -5.23 11.94 -1.96
CA GLY A 411 -4.47 11.17 -0.99
C GLY A 411 -5.33 10.69 0.19
N GLY A 412 -6.26 11.53 0.65
CA GLY A 412 -7.16 11.20 1.74
C GLY A 412 -8.34 10.28 1.37
N THR A 413 -8.67 10.11 0.08
CA THR A 413 -9.95 9.48 -0.33
C THR A 413 -9.85 8.38 -1.37
N ILE A 414 -8.80 8.29 -2.19
CA ILE A 414 -8.66 7.15 -3.12
C ILE A 414 -8.12 5.95 -2.36
N ASP A 415 -8.87 4.86 -2.28
CA ASP A 415 -8.64 3.75 -1.35
C ASP A 415 -7.69 2.66 -1.87
N ALA A 416 -6.71 3.04 -2.71
CA ALA A 416 -5.57 2.20 -3.05
C ALA A 416 -4.31 3.05 -3.30
N THR A 417 -3.19 2.66 -2.69
CA THR A 417 -1.92 3.38 -2.81
C THR A 417 -1.43 3.47 -4.26
N GLY A 418 -1.62 2.41 -5.05
CA GLY A 418 -1.28 2.39 -6.47
C GLY A 418 -2.14 3.36 -7.28
N ALA A 419 -3.46 3.33 -7.07
CA ALA A 419 -4.40 4.23 -7.73
C ALA A 419 -4.18 5.70 -7.35
N VAL A 420 -3.90 6.02 -6.08
CA VAL A 420 -3.55 7.38 -5.62
C VAL A 420 -2.31 7.89 -6.36
N ALA A 421 -1.27 7.06 -6.45
CA ALA A 421 -0.03 7.44 -7.12
C ALA A 421 -0.25 7.64 -8.63
N ALA A 422 -1.06 6.80 -9.26
CA ALA A 422 -1.42 6.98 -10.67
C ALA A 422 -2.21 8.29 -10.87
N ALA A 423 -3.26 8.52 -10.08
CA ALA A 423 -4.10 9.72 -10.13
C ALA A 423 -3.29 11.01 -9.89
N GLY A 424 -2.41 11.02 -8.88
CA GLY A 424 -1.51 12.12 -8.58
C GLY A 424 -0.53 12.39 -9.73
N ALA A 425 0.06 11.34 -10.31
CA ALA A 425 0.99 11.47 -11.44
C ALA A 425 0.33 12.03 -12.70
N PHE A 426 -0.97 11.81 -12.91
CA PHE A 426 -1.73 12.40 -14.00
C PHE A 426 -1.91 13.93 -13.86
N LEU A 427 -1.86 14.47 -12.64
CA LEU A 427 -2.01 15.89 -12.38
C LEU A 427 -0.67 16.63 -12.40
N SER A 428 0.22 16.34 -11.46
CA SER A 428 1.54 16.99 -11.34
C SER A 428 2.46 16.24 -10.36
N GLU A 429 3.74 16.61 -10.33
CA GLU A 429 4.67 16.05 -9.33
C GLU A 429 4.31 16.45 -7.91
N GLN A 430 3.89 17.70 -7.71
CA GLN A 430 3.43 18.20 -6.42
C GLN A 430 2.18 17.45 -5.96
N ALA A 431 1.18 17.27 -6.85
CA ALA A 431 -0.03 16.52 -6.53
C ALA A 431 0.28 15.07 -6.15
N LEU A 432 1.15 14.39 -6.91
CA LEU A 432 1.62 13.04 -6.60
C LEU A 432 2.30 12.98 -5.23
N TYR A 433 3.22 13.90 -4.97
CA TYR A 433 3.97 13.94 -3.73
C TYR A 433 3.06 14.10 -2.52
N VAL A 434 2.15 15.08 -2.56
CA VAL A 434 1.19 15.34 -1.49
C VAL A 434 0.22 14.16 -1.33
N ALA A 435 -0.33 13.64 -2.42
CA ALA A 435 -1.29 12.53 -2.39
C ALA A 435 -0.68 11.26 -1.80
N ALA A 436 0.52 10.88 -2.27
CA ALA A 436 1.24 9.72 -1.75
C ALA A 436 1.60 9.91 -0.27
N THR A 437 1.96 11.12 0.12
CA THR A 437 2.27 11.46 1.52
C THR A 437 1.06 11.28 2.42
N ILE A 438 -0.08 11.92 2.11
CA ILE A 438 -1.29 11.81 2.94
C ILE A 438 -1.73 10.35 3.03
N LYS A 439 -1.70 9.60 1.93
CA LYS A 439 -2.07 8.18 1.97
C LYS A 439 -1.14 7.37 2.85
N MET A 440 0.17 7.64 2.80
CA MET A 440 1.14 6.97 3.67
C MET A 440 0.90 7.29 5.15
N ILE A 441 0.52 8.53 5.48
CA ILE A 441 0.12 8.92 6.85
C ILE A 441 -1.14 8.17 7.29
N GLN A 442 -2.15 8.03 6.41
CA GLN A 442 -3.36 7.25 6.71
C GLN A 442 -3.06 5.77 6.99
N ASN A 443 -2.06 5.18 6.32
CA ASN A 443 -1.68 3.78 6.58
C ASN A 443 -1.22 3.54 8.03
N VAL A 444 -0.72 4.56 8.73
CA VAL A 444 -0.39 4.49 10.16
C VAL A 444 -1.63 4.16 11.00
N LEU A 445 -2.78 4.72 10.60
CA LEU A 445 -4.04 4.56 11.33
C LEU A 445 -4.62 3.16 11.21
N ILE A 446 -4.10 2.30 10.33
CA ILE A 446 -4.57 0.90 10.22
C ILE A 446 -4.43 0.20 11.58
N GLY A 447 -3.26 0.26 12.21
CA GLY A 447 -3.00 -0.38 13.49
C GLY A 447 -3.86 0.22 14.62
N VAL A 448 -3.96 1.55 14.65
CA VAL A 448 -4.76 2.29 15.65
C VAL A 448 -6.24 1.95 15.52
N THR A 449 -6.78 1.97 14.30
CA THR A 449 -8.18 1.63 14.01
C THR A 449 -8.46 0.17 14.33
N ALA A 450 -7.60 -0.76 13.93
CA ALA A 450 -7.77 -2.18 14.25
C ALA A 450 -7.80 -2.41 15.77
N PHE A 451 -6.92 -1.73 16.52
CA PHE A 451 -6.94 -1.75 17.99
C PHE A 451 -8.25 -1.18 18.55
N GLY A 452 -8.67 0.00 18.10
CA GLY A 452 -9.93 0.63 18.54
C GLY A 452 -11.15 -0.25 18.26
N VAL A 453 -11.21 -0.89 17.08
CA VAL A 453 -12.27 -1.83 16.71
C VAL A 453 -12.25 -3.08 17.59
N ALA A 454 -11.08 -3.68 17.84
CA ALA A 454 -10.96 -4.84 18.72
C ALA A 454 -11.45 -4.52 20.14
N VAL A 455 -11.03 -3.37 20.70
CA VAL A 455 -11.46 -2.90 22.02
C VAL A 455 -12.98 -2.67 22.05
N TYR A 456 -13.52 -1.98 21.04
CA TYR A 456 -14.96 -1.74 20.94
C TYR A 456 -15.77 -3.05 20.86
N TRP A 457 -15.31 -4.02 20.06
CA TRP A 457 -15.97 -5.32 19.95
C TRP A 457 -15.98 -6.07 21.28
N CYS A 458 -14.84 -6.10 21.97
CA CYS A 458 -14.73 -6.75 23.28
C CYS A 458 -15.66 -6.12 24.32
N TYR A 459 -15.71 -4.79 24.41
CA TYR A 459 -16.47 -4.10 25.46
C TYR A 459 -17.95 -3.89 25.18
N LYS A 460 -18.35 -3.76 23.91
CA LYS A 460 -19.70 -3.30 23.55
C LYS A 460 -20.48 -4.26 22.67
N VAL A 461 -19.81 -5.11 21.89
CA VAL A 461 -20.50 -5.99 20.94
C VAL A 461 -20.60 -7.42 21.48
N ASP A 462 -19.48 -7.98 21.92
CA ASP A 462 -19.40 -9.36 22.43
C ASP A 462 -19.57 -9.44 23.96
N CYS A 463 -19.98 -8.34 24.61
CA CYS A 463 -20.10 -8.25 26.06
C CYS A 463 -21.39 -8.94 26.54
N VAL A 464 -21.24 -9.97 27.37
CA VAL A 464 -22.38 -10.66 28.01
C VAL A 464 -22.91 -9.80 29.16
N PRO A 465 -24.23 -9.50 29.22
CA PRO A 465 -24.81 -8.71 30.30
C PRO A 465 -24.46 -9.29 31.68
N GLY A 466 -23.87 -8.47 32.55
CA GLY A 466 -23.49 -8.87 33.92
C GLY A 466 -22.04 -9.36 34.10
N GLN A 467 -21.28 -9.56 33.03
CA GLN A 467 -19.83 -9.83 33.11
C GLN A 467 -19.01 -8.57 32.82
N LYS A 468 -18.07 -8.25 33.72
CA LYS A 468 -17.02 -7.28 33.41
C LYS A 468 -15.96 -7.98 32.58
N VAL A 469 -15.80 -7.58 31.32
CA VAL A 469 -14.70 -8.04 30.46
C VAL A 469 -13.38 -7.63 31.13
N SER A 470 -12.58 -8.62 31.52
CA SER A 470 -11.28 -8.34 32.15
C SER A 470 -10.30 -7.79 31.12
N ALA A 471 -9.33 -6.97 31.56
CA ALA A 471 -8.25 -6.50 30.68
C ALA A 471 -7.49 -7.67 30.01
N TRP A 472 -7.46 -8.82 30.69
CA TRP A 472 -6.84 -10.04 30.19
C TRP A 472 -7.65 -10.70 29.06
N GLU A 473 -8.97 -10.61 29.10
CA GLU A 473 -9.82 -11.11 28.02
C GLU A 473 -9.65 -10.27 26.74
N ILE A 474 -9.45 -8.95 26.89
CA ILE A 474 -9.11 -8.05 25.78
C ILE A 474 -7.77 -8.45 25.18
N TRP A 475 -6.75 -8.66 26.01
CA TRP A 475 -5.44 -9.12 25.55
C TRP A 475 -5.55 -10.43 24.74
N HIS A 476 -6.38 -11.38 25.18
CA HIS A 476 -6.58 -12.64 24.46
C HIS A 476 -7.36 -12.51 23.16
N ARG A 477 -8.31 -11.58 23.07
CA ARG A 477 -9.09 -11.33 21.85
C ARG A 477 -8.37 -10.39 20.87
N PHE A 478 -7.47 -9.55 21.36
CA PHE A 478 -6.75 -8.56 20.56
C PHE A 478 -5.89 -9.23 19.47
N PRO A 479 -5.94 -8.82 18.19
CA PRO A 479 -5.13 -9.45 17.15
C PRO A 479 -3.65 -9.15 17.36
N LYS A 480 -2.84 -10.17 17.66
CA LYS A 480 -1.44 -9.95 18.08
C LYS A 480 -0.57 -9.46 16.94
N PHE A 481 -0.94 -9.76 15.70
CA PHE A 481 -0.23 -9.26 14.52
C PHE A 481 -0.17 -7.72 14.47
N VAL A 482 -1.14 -7.02 15.09
CA VAL A 482 -1.13 -5.54 15.19
C VAL A 482 0.05 -5.05 16.02
N LEU A 483 0.46 -5.80 17.07
CA LEU A 483 1.70 -5.52 17.79
C LEU A 483 2.89 -5.67 16.86
N GLY A 484 2.94 -6.75 16.08
CA GLY A 484 4.00 -6.94 15.09
C GLY A 484 4.10 -5.80 14.08
N PHE A 485 2.96 -5.33 13.57
CA PHE A 485 2.87 -4.14 12.70
C PHE A 485 3.46 -2.91 13.39
N LEU A 486 2.97 -2.55 14.59
CA LEU A 486 3.41 -1.36 15.31
C LEU A 486 4.89 -1.43 15.71
N THR A 487 5.34 -2.59 16.18
CA THR A 487 6.74 -2.83 16.54
C THR A 487 7.65 -2.70 15.32
N ALA A 488 7.25 -3.24 14.16
CA ALA A 488 8.00 -3.07 12.92
C ALA A 488 8.08 -1.59 12.50
N SER A 489 6.97 -0.85 12.57
CA SER A 489 6.94 0.60 12.30
C SER A 489 7.87 1.39 13.21
N ILE A 490 7.84 1.11 14.52
CA ILE A 490 8.68 1.80 15.50
C ILE A 490 10.16 1.49 15.23
N ILE A 491 10.53 0.21 15.10
CA ILE A 491 11.93 -0.20 14.87
C ILE A 491 12.47 0.42 13.58
N PHE A 492 11.75 0.33 12.48
CA PHE A 492 12.21 0.88 11.20
C PHE A 492 12.26 2.41 11.22
N SER A 493 11.35 3.06 11.93
CA SER A 493 11.41 4.51 12.14
C SER A 493 12.63 4.91 12.98
N SER A 494 12.92 4.19 14.06
CA SER A 494 14.10 4.44 14.88
C SER A 494 15.40 4.23 14.09
N ILE A 495 15.50 3.15 13.31
CA ILE A 495 16.65 2.90 12.43
C ILE A 495 16.77 4.02 11.38
N TYR A 496 15.66 4.43 10.78
CA TYR A 496 15.64 5.53 9.80
C TYR A 496 16.17 6.83 10.41
N GLY A 497 15.76 7.14 11.64
CA GLY A 497 16.25 8.31 12.37
C GLY A 497 17.74 8.23 12.68
N ALA A 498 18.22 7.07 13.14
CA ALA A 498 19.62 6.86 13.50
C ALA A 498 20.59 6.93 12.31
N LEU A 499 20.15 6.52 11.12
CA LEU A 499 20.98 6.54 9.90
C LEU A 499 21.04 7.91 9.21
N GLY A 500 20.16 8.85 9.57
CA GLY A 500 20.00 10.11 8.84
C GLY A 500 19.17 9.93 7.55
N SER A 501 18.47 11.00 7.14
CA SER A 501 17.44 10.95 6.09
C SER A 501 17.97 10.44 4.73
N ASP A 502 19.18 10.84 4.34
CA ASP A 502 19.73 10.50 3.02
C ASP A 502 20.22 9.04 2.94
N VAL A 503 20.98 8.58 3.93
CA VAL A 503 21.45 7.18 4.01
C VAL A 503 20.26 6.25 4.20
N ALA A 504 19.30 6.61 5.05
CA ALA A 504 18.10 5.83 5.27
C ALA A 504 17.19 5.78 4.03
N PHE A 505 17.11 6.86 3.24
CA PHE A 505 16.43 6.81 1.95
C PHE A 505 17.07 5.77 1.02
N SER A 506 18.39 5.73 0.93
CA SER A 506 19.11 4.80 0.06
C SER A 506 19.00 3.34 0.52
N LEU A 507 19.28 3.06 1.79
CA LEU A 507 19.39 1.70 2.33
C LEU A 507 18.06 1.14 2.82
N ILE A 508 17.25 1.94 3.52
CA ILE A 508 16.00 1.46 4.12
C ILE A 508 14.87 1.56 3.10
N ASP A 509 14.55 2.75 2.58
CA ASP A 509 13.41 2.92 1.66
C ASP A 509 13.69 2.26 0.30
N GLN A 510 14.76 2.66 -0.39
CA GLN A 510 15.10 2.13 -1.71
C GLN A 510 15.81 0.78 -1.66
N GLY A 511 16.20 0.28 -0.48
CA GLY A 511 16.85 -1.01 -0.30
C GLY A 511 15.94 -2.03 0.36
N VAL A 512 15.93 -2.06 1.70
CA VAL A 512 15.19 -3.05 2.50
C VAL A 512 13.70 -3.07 2.16
N LEU A 513 13.04 -1.91 2.18
CA LEU A 513 11.59 -1.81 2.05
C LEU A 513 11.16 -2.07 0.60
N ARG A 514 11.57 -1.23 -0.36
CA ARG A 514 11.14 -1.38 -1.76
C ARG A 514 11.84 -2.52 -2.51
N GLY A 515 13.11 -2.75 -2.23
CA GLY A 515 13.94 -3.72 -2.95
C GLY A 515 13.81 -5.16 -2.47
N PHE A 516 13.28 -5.38 -1.26
CA PHE A 516 13.17 -6.71 -0.66
C PHE A 516 11.77 -6.98 -0.08
N VAL A 517 11.37 -6.21 0.95
CA VAL A 517 10.12 -6.44 1.71
C VAL A 517 8.88 -6.30 0.83
N GLY A 518 8.83 -5.28 -0.03
CA GLY A 518 7.67 -4.98 -0.87
C GLY A 518 7.30 -6.12 -1.82
N GLY A 519 8.30 -6.88 -2.31
CA GLY A 519 8.07 -8.06 -3.15
C GLY A 519 7.35 -9.17 -2.38
N PHE A 520 7.86 -9.54 -1.20
CA PHE A 520 7.22 -10.54 -0.34
C PHE A 520 5.80 -10.11 0.05
N ARG A 521 5.63 -8.86 0.47
CA ARG A 521 4.32 -8.31 0.86
C ARG A 521 3.30 -8.44 -0.28
N GLY A 522 3.67 -8.08 -1.50
CA GLY A 522 2.80 -8.21 -2.67
C GLY A 522 2.33 -9.64 -2.90
N TRP A 523 3.24 -10.62 -2.81
CA TRP A 523 2.90 -12.04 -2.91
C TRP A 523 1.99 -12.52 -1.79
N PHE A 524 2.28 -12.15 -0.53
CA PHE A 524 1.50 -12.59 0.62
C PHE A 524 0.06 -12.06 0.56
N PHE A 525 -0.13 -10.79 0.18
CA PHE A 525 -1.46 -10.25 -0.05
C PHE A 525 -2.15 -10.94 -1.22
N CYS A 526 -1.46 -11.23 -2.32
CA CYS A 526 -2.05 -11.97 -3.42
C CYS A 526 -2.52 -13.38 -2.99
N PHE A 527 -1.72 -14.14 -2.24
CA PHE A 527 -2.13 -15.44 -1.70
C PHE A 527 -3.36 -15.33 -0.79
N ALA A 528 -3.42 -14.29 0.04
CA ALA A 528 -4.57 -14.03 0.88
C ALA A 528 -5.83 -13.77 0.03
N PHE A 529 -5.75 -12.92 -0.99
CA PHE A 529 -6.87 -12.62 -1.88
C PHE A 529 -7.33 -13.81 -2.71
N VAL A 530 -6.39 -14.62 -3.21
CA VAL A 530 -6.71 -15.88 -3.87
C VAL A 530 -7.44 -16.81 -2.91
N SER A 531 -6.94 -16.93 -1.68
CA SER A 531 -7.55 -17.77 -0.65
C SER A 531 -8.95 -17.30 -0.26
N ILE A 532 -9.17 -15.99 -0.20
CA ILE A 532 -10.48 -15.37 0.02
C ILE A 532 -11.43 -15.74 -1.13
N GLY A 533 -11.02 -15.51 -2.38
CA GLY A 533 -11.83 -15.84 -3.56
C GLY A 533 -12.22 -17.32 -3.58
N LEU A 534 -11.24 -18.21 -3.39
CA LEU A 534 -11.45 -19.67 -3.34
C LEU A 534 -12.27 -20.13 -2.13
N ALA A 535 -12.38 -19.34 -1.06
CA ALA A 535 -13.24 -19.66 0.07
C ALA A 535 -14.66 -19.07 -0.08
N THR A 536 -14.87 -18.12 -0.99
CA THR A 536 -16.11 -17.34 -1.08
C THR A 536 -17.20 -18.07 -1.87
N ASN A 537 -18.41 -18.10 -1.31
CA ASN A 537 -19.61 -18.63 -1.95
C ASN A 537 -20.54 -17.48 -2.37
N PHE A 538 -20.83 -17.37 -3.67
CA PHE A 538 -21.68 -16.31 -4.25
C PHE A 538 -23.12 -16.38 -3.73
N ARG A 539 -23.62 -17.58 -3.39
CA ARG A 539 -24.95 -17.73 -2.80
C ARG A 539 -25.03 -17.10 -1.41
N GLU A 540 -23.95 -17.18 -0.64
CA GLU A 540 -23.85 -16.52 0.67
C GLU A 540 -23.67 -15.00 0.50
N LEU A 541 -22.91 -14.58 -0.51
CA LEU A 541 -22.72 -13.17 -0.86
C LEU A 541 -24.02 -12.50 -1.32
N ALA A 542 -24.86 -13.20 -2.09
CA ALA A 542 -26.10 -12.67 -2.65
C ALA A 542 -27.09 -12.19 -1.57
N HIS A 543 -27.08 -12.81 -0.37
CA HIS A 543 -27.89 -12.36 0.74
C HIS A 543 -27.51 -10.94 1.20
N TYR A 544 -26.23 -10.60 1.17
CA TYR A 544 -25.75 -9.27 1.58
C TYR A 544 -26.10 -8.16 0.57
N PHE A 545 -26.27 -8.50 -0.71
CA PHE A 545 -26.72 -7.55 -1.72
C PHE A 545 -28.24 -7.27 -1.67
N LYS A 546 -29.04 -8.12 -1.00
CA LYS A 546 -30.49 -7.90 -0.87
C LYS A 546 -30.76 -6.59 -0.14
N GLY A 547 -31.42 -5.66 -0.84
CA GLY A 547 -31.78 -4.34 -0.33
C GLY A 547 -30.71 -3.25 -0.48
N GLY A 548 -29.59 -3.52 -1.15
CA GLY A 548 -28.61 -2.49 -1.57
C GLY A 548 -27.88 -1.75 -0.43
N LYS A 549 -28.13 -2.10 0.83
CA LYS A 549 -27.61 -1.37 2.01
C LYS A 549 -26.08 -1.23 2.03
N PRO A 550 -25.27 -2.26 1.71
CA PRO A 550 -23.81 -2.11 1.66
C PRO A 550 -23.37 -1.05 0.65
N LEU A 551 -24.01 -1.01 -0.52
CA LEU A 551 -23.71 -0.02 -1.56
C LEU A 551 -24.14 1.39 -1.14
N ILE A 552 -25.32 1.53 -0.53
CA ILE A 552 -25.79 2.83 -0.01
C ILE A 552 -24.85 3.35 1.07
N LEU A 553 -24.43 2.48 2.00
CA LEU A 553 -23.45 2.82 3.02
C LEU A 553 -22.15 3.32 2.39
N TYR A 554 -21.64 2.60 1.39
CA TYR A 554 -20.41 2.97 0.69
C TYR A 554 -20.55 4.30 -0.04
N VAL A 555 -21.61 4.50 -0.84
CA VAL A 555 -21.85 5.74 -1.58
C VAL A 555 -21.99 6.94 -0.65
N CYS A 556 -22.86 6.83 0.37
CA CYS A 556 -23.09 7.94 1.31
C CYS A 556 -21.85 8.23 2.14
N GLY A 557 -21.18 7.18 2.64
CA GLY A 557 -19.98 7.31 3.44
C GLY A 557 -18.80 7.86 2.65
N GLN A 558 -18.61 7.42 1.40
CA GLN A 558 -17.57 7.95 0.52
C GLN A 558 -17.85 9.38 0.09
N SER A 559 -19.12 9.74 -0.14
CA SER A 559 -19.50 11.14 -0.41
C SER A 559 -19.21 12.04 0.79
N PHE A 560 -19.49 11.57 2.00
CA PHE A 560 -19.14 12.26 3.23
C PHE A 560 -17.61 12.38 3.40
N ASN A 561 -16.87 11.30 3.15
CA ASN A 561 -15.41 11.31 3.19
C ASN A 561 -14.81 12.31 2.19
N LEU A 562 -15.33 12.34 0.96
CA LEU A 562 -14.93 13.31 -0.07
C LEU A 562 -15.14 14.75 0.38
N ALA A 563 -16.32 15.08 0.91
CA ALA A 563 -16.63 16.42 1.37
C ALA A 563 -15.76 16.83 2.58
N LEU A 564 -15.66 15.95 3.58
CA LEU A 564 -14.92 16.24 4.80
C LEU A 564 -13.42 16.32 4.55
N THR A 565 -12.86 15.45 3.72
CA THR A 565 -11.44 15.49 3.34
C THR A 565 -11.12 16.78 2.59
N LEU A 566 -11.95 17.20 1.63
CA LEU A 566 -11.71 18.44 0.89
C LEU A 566 -11.74 19.65 1.83
N LEU A 567 -12.74 19.72 2.72
CA LEU A 567 -12.84 20.78 3.72
C LEU A 567 -11.61 20.81 4.64
N MET A 568 -11.23 19.66 5.19
CA MET A 568 -10.07 19.58 6.08
C MET A 568 -8.76 19.90 5.34
N ALA A 569 -8.59 19.42 4.12
CA ALA A 569 -7.42 19.73 3.30
C ALA A 569 -7.33 21.24 3.03
N TYR A 570 -8.44 21.91 2.71
CA TYR A 570 -8.47 23.35 2.54
C TYR A 570 -8.08 24.08 3.82
N ILE A 571 -8.70 23.73 4.96
CA ILE A 571 -8.39 24.34 6.26
C ILE A 571 -6.91 24.17 6.60
N MET A 572 -6.38 22.94 6.51
CA MET A 572 -5.03 22.66 6.97
C MET A 572 -3.95 23.25 6.07
N PHE A 573 -4.10 23.17 4.75
CA PHE A 573 -3.08 23.65 3.82
C PHE A 573 -3.18 25.16 3.52
N TYR A 574 -4.38 25.75 3.54
CA TYR A 574 -4.56 27.15 3.09
C TYR A 574 -4.94 28.12 4.21
N VAL A 575 -5.44 27.63 5.34
CA VAL A 575 -5.84 28.50 6.48
C VAL A 575 -4.86 28.38 7.64
N VAL A 576 -4.56 27.15 8.08
CA VAL A 576 -3.75 26.91 9.28
C VAL A 576 -2.26 26.92 8.97
N PHE A 577 -1.83 26.31 7.85
CA PHE A 577 -0.42 26.21 7.48
C PHE A 577 -0.12 26.72 6.05
N PRO A 578 -0.47 27.97 5.72
CA PRO A 578 -0.23 28.53 4.38
C PRO A 578 1.26 28.55 4.02
N ASP A 579 2.15 28.80 4.98
CA ASP A 579 3.60 28.86 4.77
C ASP A 579 4.20 27.50 4.39
N ILE A 580 3.59 26.39 4.84
CA ILE A 580 4.03 25.05 4.47
C ILE A 580 3.63 24.78 3.02
N THR A 581 2.42 25.17 2.62
CA THR A 581 1.93 25.05 1.25
C THR A 581 2.78 25.85 0.27
N ALA A 582 3.24 27.05 0.65
CA ALA A 582 4.12 27.86 -0.18
C ALA A 582 5.52 27.24 -0.42
N LYS A 583 5.95 26.27 0.40
CA LYS A 583 7.27 25.62 0.31
C LYS A 583 7.25 24.29 -0.47
N ILE A 584 6.07 23.75 -0.78
CA ILE A 584 5.84 22.50 -1.54
C ILE A 584 5.67 22.83 -3.02
#